data_AF-A0A077ZHS4-F1
#
_entry.id   AF-A0A077ZHS4-F1
#
_cell.length_a   1.000
_cell.length_b   1.000
_cell.length_c   1.000
_cell.angle_alpha   90.00
_cell.angle_beta   90.00
_cell.angle_gamma   90.00
#
_symmetry.space_group_name_H-M   'P 1'
#
loop_
_entity.id
_entity.type
_entity.pdbx_description
1 polymer ?
#
loop_
_entity_poly.entity_id
_entity_poly.type
_entity_poly.pdbx_seq_one_letter_code
_entity_poly.pdbx_strand_id
1 'polypeptide(L)'
;MTTIAGMFQFAADHGYLEANPFQGIKPLKRARAEPDPLTRDEFIRLIDACRHQQTKNLWSLAVYTGMRHGELVSLAWEDIDLKAGTITIRRNYTKLGEFTLPKTEASTNRVVHLIQPAISVLKNQAEMTRLGKQHHIKVQLREYGRSVNHECTFVFNPQVVRKSKQVGFIYKVDSIGDSWETAIKRAGIRHRKAYQSRHTYACWSLSAGANPSFIASQMGHASAQMVFNVYGAWMTDSNAEQIAMLNQKLADYVPMMSHGHQMTEFLTRMSPLAPRIGQYWLQLPATFGPRELPALWHFLDSLPGEFNYGVEVRHPQFFAKGEEEQTLNRGLHQRGVNRVILDSRPVHAARPHSEAIRDAQRKKPKVPVHAVLTATNPLIRFIGSDDMTQNRELFQTLPRHRNWYIPCGKTYVKRFQRSEQFRLFHSNLLFSEFATYHRQVPSAILKGVCMFSFDVVRLRMQYRVAYGDGGFSELQSAIRIHGNAVEYIPIAIVLMLFMEMNGAETWMVHICGIVLLAGRLMHYYGFHHRLFRWRRSGMSATWCALLLMVLANL
;
A
#
# COMPACT_ATOMS: atom_id res chain seq x y z
N MET A 1 18.37 -11.22 -38.07
CA MET A 1 19.20 -10.00 -37.94
C MET A 1 20.34 -10.19 -36.96
N THR A 2 20.13 -10.57 -35.69
CA THR A 2 21.22 -10.64 -34.69
C THR A 2 22.41 -11.52 -35.09
N THR A 3 22.18 -12.74 -35.62
CA THR A 3 23.27 -13.63 -36.05
C THR A 3 24.08 -13.05 -37.20
N ILE A 4 23.40 -12.48 -38.21
CA ILE A 4 24.03 -11.87 -39.38
C ILE A 4 24.80 -10.61 -38.97
N ALA A 5 24.19 -9.75 -38.15
CA ALA A 5 24.86 -8.56 -37.61
C ALA A 5 26.12 -8.92 -36.79
N GLY A 6 26.10 -10.04 -36.05
CA GLY A 6 27.27 -10.55 -35.34
C GLY A 6 28.37 -11.07 -36.27
N MET A 7 28.00 -11.76 -37.36
CA MET A 7 28.96 -12.19 -38.39
C MET A 7 29.62 -10.99 -39.07
N PHE A 8 28.86 -9.97 -39.46
CA PHE A 8 29.39 -8.74 -40.03
C PHE A 8 30.21 -7.93 -39.02
N GLN A 9 29.84 -7.96 -37.74
CA GLN A 9 30.64 -7.34 -36.70
C GLN A 9 32.00 -8.05 -36.59
N PHE A 10 32.02 -9.38 -36.53
CA PHE A 10 33.26 -10.16 -36.54
C PHE A 10 34.12 -9.83 -37.76
N ALA A 11 33.52 -9.77 -38.94
CA ALA A 11 34.22 -9.44 -40.18
C ALA A 11 34.83 -8.04 -40.16
N ALA A 12 34.10 -7.04 -39.65
CA ALA A 12 34.61 -5.69 -39.46
C ALA A 12 35.74 -5.63 -38.42
N ASP A 13 35.58 -6.29 -37.27
CA ASP A 13 36.56 -6.30 -36.18
C ASP A 13 37.90 -6.94 -36.60
N HIS A 14 37.87 -7.88 -37.56
CA HIS A 14 39.06 -8.57 -38.09
C HIS A 14 39.54 -8.01 -39.44
N GLY A 15 39.00 -6.87 -39.89
CA GLY A 15 39.48 -6.16 -41.09
C GLY A 15 39.10 -6.82 -42.42
N TYR A 16 38.16 -7.78 -42.44
CA TYR A 16 37.60 -8.32 -43.68
C TYR A 16 36.65 -7.33 -44.36
N LEU A 17 36.14 -6.34 -43.62
CA LEU A 17 35.25 -5.27 -44.07
C LEU A 17 35.63 -3.97 -43.36
N GLU A 18 35.42 -2.82 -44.00
CA GLU A 18 35.70 -1.51 -43.39
C GLU A 18 34.74 -1.16 -42.24
N ALA A 19 33.47 -1.57 -42.34
CA ALA A 19 32.46 -1.31 -41.32
C ALA A 19 31.33 -2.35 -41.34
N ASN A 20 30.62 -2.49 -40.23
CA ASN A 20 29.46 -3.37 -40.13
C ASN A 20 28.23 -2.70 -40.81
N PRO A 21 27.66 -3.28 -41.89
CA PRO A 21 26.48 -2.71 -42.56
C PRO A 21 25.22 -2.65 -41.69
N PHE A 22 25.21 -3.32 -40.53
CA PHE A 22 24.13 -3.22 -39.54
C PHE A 22 24.31 -2.07 -38.55
N GLN A 23 25.43 -1.35 -38.61
CA GLN A 23 25.66 -0.19 -37.76
C GLN A 23 24.59 0.88 -38.06
N GLY A 24 23.89 1.33 -37.02
CA GLY A 24 22.75 2.26 -37.15
C GLY A 24 21.38 1.60 -37.34
N ILE A 25 21.31 0.31 -37.69
CA ILE A 25 20.03 -0.40 -37.86
C ILE A 25 19.55 -0.95 -36.51
N LYS A 26 18.64 -0.24 -35.85
CA LYS A 26 18.03 -0.72 -34.60
C LYS A 26 17.05 -1.86 -34.88
N PRO A 27 17.09 -2.97 -34.11
CA PRO A 27 16.11 -4.04 -34.25
C PRO A 27 14.69 -3.51 -33.97
N LEU A 28 13.72 -3.93 -34.77
CA LEU A 28 12.31 -3.61 -34.54
C LEU A 28 11.90 -4.09 -33.14
N LYS A 29 11.33 -3.17 -32.35
CA LYS A 29 10.84 -3.49 -31.01
C LYS A 29 9.66 -4.46 -31.13
N ARG A 30 9.87 -5.71 -30.73
CA ARG A 30 8.76 -6.62 -30.42
C ARG A 30 8.33 -6.39 -28.99
N ALA A 31 7.01 -6.27 -28.77
CA ALA A 31 6.45 -6.29 -27.43
C ALA A 31 6.89 -7.58 -26.73
N ARG A 32 7.39 -7.47 -25.51
CA ARG A 32 7.70 -8.65 -24.69
C ARG A 32 6.36 -9.25 -24.25
N ALA A 33 6.26 -10.58 -24.30
CA ALA A 33 5.11 -11.26 -23.74
C ALA A 33 5.08 -11.01 -22.22
N GLU A 34 3.97 -10.49 -21.72
CA GLU A 34 3.79 -10.26 -20.29
C GLU A 34 3.73 -11.60 -19.54
N PRO A 35 4.32 -11.69 -18.33
CA PRO A 35 4.17 -12.86 -17.48
C PRO A 35 2.71 -13.13 -17.18
N ASP A 36 2.37 -14.42 -17.16
CA ASP A 36 1.01 -14.87 -17.02
C ASP A 36 0.89 -15.92 -15.91
N PRO A 37 1.02 -15.50 -14.64
CA PRO A 37 1.12 -16.40 -13.50
C PRO A 37 -0.19 -17.13 -13.23
N LEU A 38 -0.09 -18.35 -12.70
CA LEU A 38 -1.26 -19.08 -12.22
C LEU A 38 -1.87 -18.36 -11.03
N THR A 39 -3.20 -18.34 -10.97
CA THR A 39 -3.92 -18.01 -9.74
C THR A 39 -3.83 -19.16 -8.73
N ARG A 40 -4.15 -18.89 -7.46
CA ARG A 40 -4.17 -19.93 -6.41
C ARG A 40 -5.10 -21.09 -6.77
N ASP A 41 -6.29 -20.79 -7.31
CA ASP A 41 -7.26 -21.79 -7.77
C ASP A 41 -6.72 -22.61 -8.96
N GLU A 42 -6.18 -21.94 -9.98
CA GLU A 42 -5.58 -22.60 -11.13
C GLU A 42 -4.42 -23.52 -10.72
N PHE A 43 -3.59 -23.11 -9.76
CA PHE A 43 -2.50 -23.95 -9.27
C PHE A 43 -3.03 -25.24 -8.61
N ILE A 44 -4.06 -25.16 -7.77
CA ILE A 44 -4.67 -26.34 -7.15
C ILE A 44 -5.22 -27.29 -8.22
N ARG A 45 -6.03 -26.76 -9.16
CA ARG A 45 -6.59 -27.56 -10.26
C ARG A 45 -5.52 -28.20 -11.14
N LEU A 46 -4.42 -27.50 -11.40
CA LEU A 46 -3.29 -28.05 -12.15
C LEU A 46 -2.67 -29.25 -11.45
N ILE A 47 -2.40 -29.14 -10.14
CA ILE A 47 -1.79 -30.22 -9.36
C ILE A 47 -2.77 -31.40 -9.24
N ASP A 48 -4.05 -31.16 -9.01
CA ASP A 48 -5.07 -32.22 -8.95
C ASP A 48 -5.26 -32.94 -10.29
N ALA A 49 -5.10 -32.22 -11.40
CA ALA A 49 -5.12 -32.81 -12.73
C ALA A 49 -3.91 -33.70 -13.02
N CYS A 50 -2.82 -33.65 -12.25
CA CYS A 50 -1.64 -34.49 -12.50
C CYS A 50 -1.90 -35.94 -12.04
N ARG A 51 -1.73 -36.92 -12.94
CA ARG A 51 -2.07 -38.35 -12.67
C ARG A 51 -1.13 -39.06 -11.69
N HIS A 52 0.15 -38.71 -11.71
CA HIS A 52 1.17 -39.37 -10.90
C HIS A 52 1.69 -38.42 -9.84
N GLN A 53 1.94 -38.96 -8.64
CA GLN A 53 2.46 -38.18 -7.51
C GLN A 53 3.78 -37.48 -7.84
N GLN A 54 4.68 -38.14 -8.56
CA GLN A 54 5.92 -37.51 -9.03
C GLN A 54 5.67 -36.28 -9.93
N THR A 55 4.66 -36.33 -10.80
CA THR A 55 4.31 -35.18 -11.67
C THR A 55 3.73 -34.03 -10.84
N LYS A 56 2.93 -34.33 -9.80
CA LYS A 56 2.46 -33.35 -8.82
C LYS A 56 3.65 -32.66 -8.14
N ASN A 57 4.57 -33.46 -7.61
CA ASN A 57 5.76 -32.95 -6.92
C ASN A 57 6.65 -32.11 -7.83
N LEU A 58 6.84 -32.53 -9.09
CA LEU A 58 7.63 -31.78 -10.07
C LEU A 58 7.08 -30.39 -10.30
N TRP A 59 5.78 -30.25 -10.56
CA TRP A 59 5.16 -28.95 -10.82
C TRP A 59 5.01 -28.09 -9.58
N SER A 60 4.71 -28.68 -8.43
CA SER A 60 4.70 -27.97 -7.15
C SER A 60 6.08 -27.40 -6.84
N LEU A 61 7.14 -28.19 -6.98
CA LEU A 61 8.50 -27.71 -6.74
C LEU A 61 8.89 -26.62 -7.73
N ALA A 62 8.52 -26.74 -9.02
CA ALA A 62 8.78 -25.73 -10.03
C ALA A 62 8.15 -24.37 -9.68
N VAL A 63 6.92 -24.37 -9.15
CA VAL A 63 6.19 -23.14 -8.75
C VAL A 63 6.71 -22.59 -7.42
N TYR A 64 7.14 -23.43 -6.48
CA TYR A 64 7.62 -22.95 -5.17
C TYR A 64 9.07 -22.47 -5.17
N THR A 65 9.88 -22.83 -6.17
CA THR A 65 11.30 -22.47 -6.24
C THR A 65 11.64 -21.56 -7.41
N GLY A 66 10.79 -21.53 -8.44
CA GLY A 66 11.06 -20.79 -9.66
C GLY A 66 12.29 -21.28 -10.43
N MET A 67 12.75 -22.51 -10.24
CA MET A 67 13.91 -23.07 -10.97
C MET A 67 13.67 -23.13 -12.48
N ARG A 68 14.74 -23.03 -13.28
CA ARG A 68 14.63 -23.27 -14.73
C ARG A 68 14.36 -24.75 -14.95
N HIS A 69 13.64 -25.09 -16.01
CA HIS A 69 13.28 -26.47 -16.33
C HIS A 69 14.50 -27.39 -16.50
N GLY A 70 15.57 -26.91 -17.14
CA GLY A 70 16.83 -27.65 -17.24
C GLY A 70 17.52 -27.89 -15.89
N GLU A 71 17.42 -26.93 -14.96
CA GLU A 71 17.94 -27.07 -13.59
C GLU A 71 17.09 -28.09 -12.81
N LEU A 72 15.76 -28.01 -12.93
CA LEU A 72 14.79 -28.88 -12.27
C LEU A 72 14.95 -30.36 -12.67
N VAL A 73 15.08 -30.66 -13.96
CA VAL A 73 15.24 -32.06 -14.41
C VAL A 73 16.61 -32.62 -14.05
N SER A 74 17.64 -31.77 -13.97
CA SER A 74 18.99 -32.19 -13.60
C SER A 74 19.20 -32.31 -12.09
N LEU A 75 18.23 -31.89 -11.27
CA LEU A 75 18.34 -31.83 -9.82
C LEU A 75 18.57 -33.21 -9.22
N ALA A 76 19.55 -33.31 -8.33
CA ALA A 76 19.93 -34.55 -7.66
C ALA A 76 19.79 -34.41 -6.14
N TRP A 77 19.60 -35.52 -5.44
CA TRP A 77 19.43 -35.53 -3.98
C TRP A 77 20.67 -35.01 -3.26
N GLU A 78 21.86 -35.16 -3.86
CA GLU A 78 23.13 -34.65 -3.37
C GLU A 78 23.21 -33.11 -3.37
N ASP A 79 22.30 -32.42 -4.07
CA ASP A 79 22.23 -30.95 -4.07
C ASP A 79 21.33 -30.38 -2.96
N ILE A 80 20.58 -31.23 -2.24
CA ILE A 80 19.48 -30.81 -1.36
C ILE A 80 19.86 -31.05 0.10
N ASP A 81 19.83 -29.97 0.89
CA ASP A 81 19.86 -30.06 2.35
C ASP A 81 18.45 -29.84 2.91
N LEU A 82 17.77 -30.93 3.25
CA LEU A 82 16.42 -30.89 3.83
C LEU A 82 16.40 -30.36 5.27
N LYS A 83 17.52 -30.35 6.00
CA LYS A 83 17.60 -29.79 7.35
C LYS A 83 17.74 -28.27 7.28
N ALA A 84 18.66 -27.78 6.45
CA ALA A 84 18.82 -26.35 6.21
C ALA A 84 17.68 -25.75 5.38
N GLY A 85 16.92 -26.59 4.65
CA GLY A 85 15.86 -26.14 3.75
C GLY A 85 16.43 -25.45 2.53
N THR A 86 17.47 -26.02 1.92
CA THR A 86 18.17 -25.40 0.79
C THR A 86 18.43 -26.37 -0.37
N ILE A 87 18.49 -25.82 -1.58
CA ILE A 87 18.90 -26.53 -2.80
C ILE A 87 20.07 -25.78 -3.45
N THR A 88 21.15 -26.47 -3.78
CA THR A 88 22.28 -25.88 -4.51
C THR A 88 22.17 -26.14 -6.01
N ILE A 89 22.05 -25.10 -6.83
CA ILE A 89 21.91 -25.28 -8.28
C ILE A 89 23.28 -25.47 -8.93
N ARG A 90 23.69 -26.71 -9.16
CA ARG A 90 25.00 -27.00 -9.78
C ARG A 90 24.95 -27.29 -11.27
N ARG A 91 23.80 -27.69 -11.81
CA ARG A 91 23.68 -28.21 -13.19
C ARG A 91 22.46 -27.66 -13.91
N ASN A 92 22.50 -27.77 -15.23
CA ASN A 92 21.39 -27.53 -16.14
C ASN A 92 21.44 -28.58 -17.25
N TYR A 93 20.32 -29.26 -17.50
CA TYR A 93 20.17 -30.12 -18.67
C TYR A 93 19.68 -29.31 -19.87
N THR A 94 20.37 -29.42 -21.00
CA THR A 94 20.04 -28.69 -22.24
C THR A 94 19.05 -29.46 -23.10
N LYS A 95 18.45 -28.78 -24.08
CA LYS A 95 17.59 -29.44 -25.08
C LYS A 95 18.36 -30.41 -25.99
N LEU A 96 19.66 -30.20 -26.14
CA LEU A 96 20.55 -31.08 -26.91
C LEU A 96 20.91 -32.37 -26.15
N GLY A 97 20.47 -32.50 -24.89
CA GLY A 97 20.69 -33.70 -24.09
C GLY A 97 21.99 -33.69 -23.28
N GLU A 98 22.59 -32.52 -23.09
CA GLU A 98 23.87 -32.35 -22.39
C GLU A 98 23.67 -31.77 -21.00
N PHE A 99 24.51 -32.20 -20.04
CA PHE A 99 24.62 -31.52 -18.75
C PHE A 99 25.64 -30.40 -18.85
N THR A 100 25.22 -29.18 -18.52
CA THR A 100 26.08 -27.99 -18.49
C THR A 100 26.00 -27.33 -17.14
N LEU A 101 26.92 -26.41 -16.87
CA LEU A 101 26.70 -25.42 -15.82
C LEU A 101 25.51 -24.52 -16.15
N PRO A 102 24.86 -23.92 -15.12
CA PRO A 102 23.85 -22.89 -15.33
C PRO A 102 24.36 -21.73 -16.19
N LYS A 103 23.43 -21.12 -16.94
CA LYS A 103 23.73 -20.15 -18.01
C LYS A 103 24.59 -18.95 -17.56
N THR A 104 24.46 -18.49 -16.32
CA THR A 104 25.21 -17.34 -15.79
C THR A 104 26.12 -17.78 -14.65
N GLU A 105 27.27 -17.12 -14.47
CA GLU A 105 28.14 -17.37 -13.30
C GLU A 105 27.40 -17.21 -12.00
N ALA A 106 26.62 -16.13 -11.86
CA ALA A 106 25.75 -15.91 -10.71
C ALA A 106 24.69 -17.01 -10.48
N SER A 107 24.40 -17.85 -11.50
CA SER A 107 23.50 -18.99 -11.35
C SER A 107 24.20 -20.26 -10.87
N THR A 108 25.52 -20.37 -11.02
CA THR A 108 26.28 -21.56 -10.65
C THR A 108 26.47 -21.60 -9.14
N ASN A 109 26.11 -22.73 -8.53
CA ASN A 109 26.19 -22.96 -7.09
C ASN A 109 25.40 -21.96 -6.24
N ARG A 110 24.39 -21.30 -6.85
CA ARG A 110 23.46 -20.49 -6.06
C ARG A 110 22.64 -21.38 -5.14
N VAL A 111 22.35 -20.86 -3.95
CA VAL A 111 21.53 -21.54 -2.96
C VAL A 111 20.09 -21.04 -3.07
N VAL A 112 19.18 -21.97 -3.29
CA VAL A 112 17.74 -21.72 -3.29
C VAL A 112 17.19 -22.04 -1.90
N HIS A 113 16.53 -21.08 -1.26
CA HIS A 113 15.94 -21.27 0.07
C HIS A 113 14.48 -21.73 -0.07
N LEU A 114 14.13 -22.80 0.66
CA LEU A 114 12.85 -23.47 0.52
C LEU A 114 11.83 -23.00 1.55
N ILE A 115 10.64 -22.70 1.06
CA ILE A 115 9.45 -22.57 1.91
C ILE A 115 8.98 -23.95 2.39
N GLN A 116 8.25 -24.01 3.50
CA GLN A 116 7.78 -25.28 4.08
C GLN A 116 6.96 -26.17 3.11
N PRO A 117 6.08 -25.62 2.25
CA PRO A 117 5.43 -26.41 1.21
C PRO A 117 6.42 -27.11 0.26
N ALA A 118 7.52 -26.45 -0.12
CA ALA A 118 8.54 -27.05 -0.98
C ALA A 118 9.30 -28.18 -0.28
N ILE A 119 9.62 -28.01 1.01
CA ILE A 119 10.23 -29.07 1.83
C ILE A 119 9.31 -30.29 1.92
N SER A 120 8.00 -30.06 2.10
CA SER A 120 7.01 -31.14 2.18
C SER A 120 6.91 -31.92 0.85
N VAL A 121 6.93 -31.21 -0.28
CA VAL A 121 6.98 -31.81 -1.62
C VAL A 121 8.23 -32.67 -1.80
N LEU A 122 9.40 -32.19 -1.36
CA LEU A 122 10.64 -32.95 -1.46
C LEU A 122 10.63 -34.18 -0.54
N LYS A 123 10.08 -34.10 0.66
CA LYS A 123 9.92 -35.28 1.54
C LYS A 123 9.06 -36.35 0.87
N ASN A 124 7.92 -35.96 0.31
CA ASN A 124 7.07 -36.89 -0.43
C ASN A 124 7.77 -37.45 -1.68
N GLN A 125 8.61 -36.66 -2.35
CA GLN A 125 9.39 -37.13 -3.49
C GLN A 125 10.51 -38.09 -3.08
N ALA A 126 11.12 -37.88 -1.90
CA ALA A 126 12.21 -38.70 -1.38
C ALA A 126 11.79 -40.15 -1.16
N GLU A 127 10.55 -40.39 -0.74
CA GLU A 127 9.97 -41.73 -0.59
C GLU A 127 10.00 -42.53 -1.90
N MET A 128 9.97 -41.86 -3.05
CA MET A 128 9.94 -42.51 -4.37
C MET A 128 11.32 -42.67 -5.02
N THR A 129 12.23 -41.71 -4.84
CA THR A 129 13.46 -41.65 -5.66
C THR A 129 14.77 -41.53 -4.88
N ARG A 130 14.74 -41.31 -3.55
CA ARG A 130 15.97 -41.05 -2.78
C ARG A 130 16.93 -42.23 -2.73
N LEU A 131 16.40 -43.46 -2.68
CA LEU A 131 17.18 -44.71 -2.72
C LEU A 131 17.32 -45.24 -4.15
N GLY A 132 17.11 -44.38 -5.16
CA GLY A 132 17.27 -44.73 -6.56
C GLY A 132 18.72 -45.01 -6.94
N LYS A 133 18.92 -45.53 -8.16
CA LYS A 133 20.26 -45.75 -8.71
C LYS A 133 21.00 -44.41 -8.84
N GLN A 134 22.24 -44.37 -8.36
CA GLN A 134 23.15 -43.26 -8.59
C GLN A 134 23.75 -43.35 -10.00
N HIS A 135 23.79 -42.22 -10.71
CA HIS A 135 24.28 -42.12 -12.08
C HIS A 135 25.56 -41.27 -12.12
N HIS A 136 26.52 -41.69 -12.93
CA HIS A 136 27.73 -40.92 -13.21
C HIS A 136 27.49 -40.11 -14.49
N ILE A 137 27.47 -38.78 -14.37
CA ILE A 137 27.21 -37.87 -15.49
C ILE A 137 28.39 -36.94 -15.72
N LYS A 138 28.62 -36.63 -17.00
CA LYS A 138 29.65 -35.68 -17.43
C LYS A 138 29.01 -34.30 -17.60
N VAL A 139 29.43 -33.34 -16.78
CA VAL A 139 28.95 -31.95 -16.80
C VAL A 139 29.97 -31.09 -17.54
N GLN A 140 29.55 -30.47 -18.63
CA GLN A 140 30.39 -29.55 -19.41
C GLN A 140 30.59 -28.24 -18.64
N LEU A 141 31.85 -27.85 -18.49
CA LEU A 141 32.24 -26.57 -17.88
C LEU A 141 32.18 -25.45 -18.92
N ARG A 142 32.39 -24.21 -18.47
CA ARG A 142 32.38 -23.03 -19.37
C ARG A 142 33.60 -23.00 -20.30
N GLU A 143 34.72 -23.52 -19.82
CA GLU A 143 35.94 -23.62 -20.61
C GLU A 143 35.79 -24.69 -21.68
N TYR A 144 36.13 -24.35 -22.91
CA TYR A 144 35.96 -25.24 -24.06
C TYR A 144 36.68 -26.58 -23.83
N GLY A 145 35.95 -27.68 -24.07
CA GLY A 145 36.46 -29.05 -23.93
C GLY A 145 36.65 -29.55 -22.50
N ARG A 146 36.40 -28.72 -21.47
CA ARG A 146 36.51 -29.17 -20.07
C ARG A 146 35.19 -29.67 -19.52
N SER A 147 35.28 -30.71 -18.72
CA SER A 147 34.14 -31.35 -18.08
C SER A 147 34.50 -31.92 -16.72
N VAL A 148 33.52 -32.00 -15.83
CA VAL A 148 33.64 -32.64 -14.52
C VAL A 148 32.62 -33.77 -14.38
N ASN A 149 32.99 -34.85 -13.70
CA ASN A 149 32.08 -35.94 -13.40
C ASN A 149 31.30 -35.64 -12.12
N HIS A 150 29.99 -35.80 -12.16
CA HIS A 150 29.13 -35.72 -10.99
C HIS A 150 28.46 -37.07 -10.79
N GLU A 151 28.40 -37.49 -9.53
CA GLU A 151 27.54 -38.58 -9.09
C GLU A 151 26.18 -37.99 -8.70
N CYS A 152 25.11 -38.50 -9.30
CA CYS A 152 23.78 -37.91 -9.17
C CYS A 152 22.71 -38.99 -9.01
N THR A 153 21.97 -38.88 -7.91
CA THR A 153 20.71 -39.59 -7.71
C THR A 153 19.58 -38.60 -8.03
N PHE A 154 18.99 -38.72 -9.22
CA PHE A 154 18.03 -37.71 -9.70
C PHE A 154 16.74 -37.68 -8.88
N VAL A 155 16.32 -36.46 -8.51
CA VAL A 155 15.10 -36.22 -7.74
C VAL A 155 13.86 -36.66 -8.50
N PHE A 156 13.81 -36.36 -9.80
CA PHE A 156 12.73 -36.76 -10.69
C PHE A 156 13.24 -37.77 -11.71
N ASN A 157 12.75 -39.01 -11.62
CA ASN A 157 13.13 -40.10 -12.49
C ASN A 157 11.91 -40.58 -13.31
N PRO A 158 11.89 -40.42 -14.64
CA PRO A 158 10.77 -40.84 -15.48
C PRO A 158 10.56 -42.35 -15.48
N GLN A 159 11.54 -43.16 -15.06
CA GLN A 159 11.39 -44.61 -14.94
C GLN A 159 10.38 -45.03 -13.86
N VAL A 160 10.13 -44.17 -12.86
CA VAL A 160 9.14 -44.43 -11.80
C VAL A 160 7.70 -44.34 -12.34
N VAL A 161 7.49 -43.57 -13.40
CA VAL A 161 6.16 -43.34 -14.01
C VAL A 161 6.07 -43.92 -15.43
N ARG A 162 7.03 -44.76 -15.83
CA ARG A 162 7.14 -45.24 -17.21
C ARG A 162 5.96 -46.14 -17.57
N LYS A 163 5.42 -45.95 -18.77
CA LYS A 163 4.52 -46.91 -19.43
C LYS A 163 5.26 -47.79 -20.44
N SER A 164 6.36 -47.29 -21.00
CA SER A 164 7.20 -47.98 -21.97
C SER A 164 8.47 -48.50 -21.30
N LYS A 165 9.07 -49.55 -21.88
CA LYS A 165 10.38 -50.08 -21.46
C LYS A 165 11.52 -49.12 -21.80
N GLN A 166 11.40 -48.33 -22.87
CA GLN A 166 12.44 -47.40 -23.33
C GLN A 166 12.25 -46.00 -22.73
N VAL A 167 12.70 -45.81 -21.50
CA VAL A 167 12.68 -44.52 -20.81
C VAL A 167 14.05 -44.26 -20.19
N GLY A 168 14.63 -43.10 -20.51
CA GLY A 168 15.91 -42.65 -19.95
C GLY A 168 15.83 -42.47 -18.43
N PHE A 169 16.96 -42.29 -17.76
CA PHE A 169 16.99 -42.05 -16.30
C PHE A 169 16.64 -40.61 -15.91
N ILE A 170 16.55 -39.70 -16.89
CA ILE A 170 16.23 -38.28 -16.71
C ILE A 170 15.15 -37.85 -17.71
N TYR A 171 14.32 -36.88 -17.33
CA TYR A 171 13.39 -36.25 -18.25
C TYR A 171 14.14 -35.37 -19.27
N LYS A 172 13.74 -35.46 -20.54
CA LYS A 172 14.08 -34.40 -21.51
C LYS A 172 13.36 -33.11 -21.13
N VAL A 173 14.02 -31.96 -21.31
CA VAL A 173 13.45 -30.65 -20.96
C VAL A 173 12.12 -30.39 -21.67
N ASP A 174 11.99 -30.82 -22.93
CA ASP A 174 10.74 -30.64 -23.67
C ASP A 174 9.64 -31.60 -23.17
N SER A 175 9.99 -32.81 -22.73
CA SER A 175 9.03 -33.81 -22.24
C SER A 175 8.31 -33.39 -20.96
N ILE A 176 8.96 -32.60 -20.09
CA ILE A 176 8.22 -32.02 -18.96
C ILE A 176 7.17 -31.02 -19.48
N GLY A 177 7.48 -30.23 -20.51
CA GLY A 177 6.53 -29.33 -21.16
C GLY A 177 5.25 -30.03 -21.60
N ASP A 178 5.36 -31.21 -22.22
CA ASP A 178 4.21 -32.01 -22.64
C ASP A 178 3.33 -32.45 -21.46
N SER A 179 3.95 -32.77 -20.32
CA SER A 179 3.22 -33.13 -19.09
C SER A 179 2.42 -31.96 -18.53
N TRP A 180 2.96 -30.73 -18.64
CA TRP A 180 2.27 -29.51 -18.27
C TRP A 180 1.07 -29.24 -19.17
N GLU A 181 1.27 -29.28 -20.49
CA GLU A 181 0.19 -29.02 -21.46
C GLU A 181 -0.98 -29.99 -21.27
N THR A 182 -0.66 -31.27 -21.03
CA THR A 182 -1.65 -32.30 -20.73
C THR A 182 -2.40 -32.02 -19.43
N ALA A 183 -1.69 -31.56 -18.38
CA ALA A 183 -2.29 -31.24 -17.09
C ALA A 183 -3.16 -29.97 -17.14
N ILE A 184 -2.69 -28.90 -17.79
CA ILE A 184 -3.44 -27.66 -18.02
C ILE A 184 -4.76 -27.94 -18.75
N LYS A 185 -4.71 -28.73 -19.83
CA LYS A 185 -5.91 -29.11 -20.59
C LYS A 185 -6.90 -29.88 -19.72
N ARG A 186 -6.43 -30.83 -18.90
CA ARG A 186 -7.28 -31.62 -18.00
C ARG A 186 -7.85 -30.77 -16.85
N ALA A 187 -7.11 -29.78 -16.37
CA ALA A 187 -7.53 -28.89 -15.30
C ALA A 187 -8.59 -27.85 -15.73
N GLY A 188 -8.89 -27.75 -17.03
CA GLY A 188 -9.77 -26.70 -17.57
C GLY A 188 -9.15 -25.31 -17.41
N ILE A 189 -7.82 -25.20 -17.49
CA ILE A 189 -7.10 -23.93 -17.41
C ILE A 189 -6.80 -23.49 -18.84
N ARG A 190 -6.88 -22.18 -19.12
CA ARG A 190 -6.51 -21.64 -20.43
C ARG A 190 -5.08 -22.02 -20.77
N HIS A 191 -4.80 -22.19 -22.06
CA HIS A 191 -3.47 -22.60 -22.51
C HIS A 191 -2.39 -21.60 -22.09
N ARG A 192 -1.32 -22.11 -21.45
CA ARG A 192 -0.14 -21.34 -21.03
C ARG A 192 1.09 -22.22 -21.15
N LYS A 193 2.22 -21.64 -21.57
CA LYS A 193 3.50 -22.37 -21.65
C LYS A 193 3.96 -22.80 -20.26
N ALA A 194 4.63 -23.95 -20.17
CA ALA A 194 5.17 -24.48 -18.91
C ALA A 194 6.11 -23.51 -18.17
N TYR A 195 6.78 -22.60 -18.90
CA TYR A 195 7.67 -21.61 -18.29
C TYR A 195 6.93 -20.62 -17.37
N GLN A 196 5.59 -20.57 -17.45
CA GLN A 196 4.78 -19.82 -16.49
C GLN A 196 4.88 -20.36 -15.06
N SER A 197 5.34 -21.61 -14.83
CA SER A 197 5.63 -22.09 -13.47
C SER A 197 6.64 -21.20 -12.75
N ARG A 198 7.68 -20.76 -13.46
CA ARG A 198 8.72 -19.87 -12.96
C ARG A 198 8.25 -18.42 -12.83
N HIS A 199 7.42 -17.95 -13.75
CA HIS A 199 6.78 -16.64 -13.62
C HIS A 199 5.83 -16.59 -12.43
N THR A 200 5.10 -17.67 -12.17
CA THR A 200 4.19 -17.81 -11.02
C THR A 200 4.96 -17.64 -9.71
N TYR A 201 6.10 -18.31 -9.54
CA TYR A 201 6.98 -18.12 -8.38
C TYR A 201 7.32 -16.64 -8.15
N ALA A 202 7.79 -15.97 -9.20
CA ALA A 202 8.25 -14.58 -9.11
C ALA A 202 7.09 -13.63 -8.78
N CYS A 203 5.96 -13.75 -9.49
CA CYS A 203 4.76 -12.94 -9.24
C CYS A 203 4.24 -13.15 -7.81
N TRP A 204 4.09 -14.41 -7.37
CA TRP A 204 3.58 -14.70 -6.03
C TRP A 204 4.53 -14.20 -4.94
N SER A 205 5.84 -14.34 -5.13
CA SER A 205 6.83 -13.83 -4.18
C SER A 205 6.77 -12.31 -4.07
N LEU A 206 6.63 -11.60 -5.20
CA LEU A 206 6.49 -10.14 -5.20
C LEU A 206 5.18 -9.68 -4.56
N SER A 207 4.06 -10.34 -4.87
CA SER A 207 2.77 -10.03 -4.25
C SER A 207 2.75 -10.34 -2.74
N ALA A 208 3.59 -11.27 -2.27
CA ALA A 208 3.81 -11.52 -0.85
C ALA A 208 4.78 -10.53 -0.18
N GLY A 209 5.29 -9.53 -0.91
CA GLY A 209 6.19 -8.50 -0.39
C GLY A 209 7.66 -8.92 -0.28
N ALA A 210 8.07 -10.01 -0.95
CA ALA A 210 9.47 -10.43 -0.92
C ALA A 210 10.38 -9.45 -1.67
N ASN A 211 11.60 -9.27 -1.15
CA ASN A 211 12.58 -8.35 -1.73
C ASN A 211 12.95 -8.77 -3.17
N PRO A 212 12.85 -7.89 -4.18
CA PRO A 212 13.20 -8.20 -5.57
C PRO A 212 14.63 -8.74 -5.76
N SER A 213 15.59 -8.26 -4.97
CA SER A 213 16.98 -8.74 -4.99
C SER A 213 17.10 -10.16 -4.46
N PHE A 214 16.32 -10.51 -3.43
CA PHE A 214 16.23 -11.89 -2.95
C PHE A 214 15.59 -12.80 -4.02
N ILE A 215 14.50 -12.37 -4.66
CA ILE A 215 13.89 -13.15 -5.74
C ILE A 215 14.87 -13.33 -6.90
N ALA A 216 15.62 -12.29 -7.25
CA ALA A 216 16.63 -12.35 -8.30
C ALA A 216 17.76 -13.35 -7.98
N SER A 217 18.24 -13.38 -6.73
CA SER A 217 19.27 -14.35 -6.31
C SER A 217 18.74 -15.79 -6.36
N GLN A 218 17.53 -16.04 -5.84
CA GLN A 218 16.85 -17.35 -5.90
C GLN A 218 16.72 -17.86 -7.34
N MET A 219 16.31 -16.97 -8.25
CA MET A 219 16.11 -17.30 -9.65
C MET A 219 17.42 -17.38 -10.45
N GLY A 220 18.55 -16.93 -9.93
CA GLY A 220 19.81 -16.89 -10.68
C GLY A 220 19.78 -15.85 -11.80
N HIS A 221 19.34 -14.64 -11.46
CA HIS A 221 19.47 -13.46 -12.32
C HIS A 221 20.74 -12.70 -11.95
N ALA A 222 21.50 -12.28 -12.97
CA ALA A 222 22.69 -11.46 -12.76
C ALA A 222 22.35 -10.07 -12.23
N SER A 223 21.11 -9.60 -12.42
CA SER A 223 20.63 -8.31 -11.92
C SER A 223 19.17 -8.40 -11.50
N ALA A 224 18.85 -7.74 -10.39
CA ALA A 224 17.48 -7.54 -9.91
C ALA A 224 16.63 -6.72 -10.88
N GLN A 225 17.24 -5.94 -11.76
CA GLN A 225 16.53 -5.13 -12.75
C GLN A 225 15.70 -5.97 -13.71
N MET A 226 16.08 -7.24 -13.94
CA MET A 226 15.24 -8.16 -14.70
C MET A 226 13.91 -8.40 -14.00
N VAL A 227 13.92 -8.59 -12.67
CA VAL A 227 12.71 -8.80 -11.86
C VAL A 227 11.80 -7.57 -11.96
N PHE A 228 12.35 -6.36 -11.79
CA PHE A 228 11.57 -5.12 -11.97
C PHE A 228 11.00 -4.97 -13.39
N ASN A 229 11.82 -5.22 -14.41
CA ASN A 229 11.41 -5.06 -15.81
C ASN A 229 10.31 -6.05 -16.24
N VAL A 230 10.31 -7.26 -15.67
CA VAL A 230 9.39 -8.32 -16.08
C VAL A 230 8.16 -8.38 -15.18
N TYR A 231 8.32 -8.13 -13.88
CA TYR A 231 7.25 -8.31 -12.89
C TYR A 231 6.86 -7.05 -12.13
N GLY A 232 7.39 -5.87 -12.51
CA GLY A 232 7.11 -4.61 -11.82
C GLY A 232 5.62 -4.31 -11.66
N ALA A 233 4.78 -4.72 -12.63
CA ALA A 233 3.33 -4.56 -12.56
C ALA A 233 2.65 -5.35 -11.41
N TRP A 234 3.32 -6.37 -10.85
CA TRP A 234 2.82 -7.19 -9.73
C TRP A 234 3.34 -6.75 -8.37
N MET A 235 4.21 -5.74 -8.34
CA MET A 235 4.64 -5.11 -7.10
C MET A 235 3.52 -4.20 -6.63
N THR A 236 2.63 -4.72 -5.78
CA THR A 236 1.61 -3.91 -5.13
C THR A 236 2.27 -2.84 -4.26
N ASP A 237 1.69 -1.65 -4.23
CA ASP A 237 1.98 -0.61 -3.24
C ASP A 237 1.48 -1.06 -1.86
N SER A 238 2.08 -2.11 -1.29
CA SER A 238 1.81 -2.59 0.07
C SER A 238 2.48 -1.68 1.11
N ASN A 239 2.43 -0.37 0.89
CA ASN A 239 3.06 0.65 1.74
C ASN A 239 2.58 0.51 3.19
N ALA A 240 1.30 0.18 3.40
CA ALA A 240 0.74 0.01 4.74
C ALA A 240 1.36 -1.19 5.50
N GLU A 241 1.53 -2.33 4.84
CA GLU A 241 2.17 -3.52 5.45
C GLU A 241 3.66 -3.30 5.67
N GLN A 242 4.34 -2.62 4.73
CA GLN A 242 5.74 -2.26 4.89
C GLN A 242 5.96 -1.29 6.06
N ILE A 243 5.12 -0.26 6.18
CA ILE A 243 5.13 0.65 7.34
C ILE A 243 4.84 -0.11 8.63
N ALA A 244 3.91 -1.05 8.63
CA ALA A 244 3.62 -1.89 9.80
C ALA A 244 4.84 -2.74 10.20
N MET A 245 5.52 -3.37 9.24
CA MET A 245 6.77 -4.11 9.48
C MET A 245 7.88 -3.19 10.01
N LEU A 246 8.05 -2.01 9.41
CA LEU A 246 9.06 -1.03 9.83
C LEU A 246 8.80 -0.54 11.24
N ASN A 247 7.55 -0.19 11.57
CA ASN A 247 7.18 0.19 12.93
C ASN A 247 7.45 -0.96 13.92
N GLN A 248 7.12 -2.21 13.57
CA GLN A 248 7.38 -3.34 14.46
C GLN A 248 8.88 -3.55 14.72
N LYS A 249 9.73 -3.43 13.69
CA LYS A 249 11.17 -3.71 13.80
C LYS A 249 11.99 -2.53 14.29
N LEU A 250 11.52 -1.31 14.04
CA LEU A 250 12.28 -0.08 14.29
C LEU A 250 11.76 0.74 15.45
N ALA A 251 10.54 0.50 15.96
CA ALA A 251 10.01 1.25 17.10
C ALA A 251 10.95 1.18 18.32
N ASP A 252 11.59 0.03 18.54
CA ASP A 252 12.52 -0.17 19.66
C ASP A 252 13.84 0.60 19.51
N TYR A 253 14.21 0.98 18.26
CA TYR A 253 15.41 1.78 17.99
C TYR A 253 15.15 3.29 18.07
N VAL A 254 13.89 3.71 18.18
CA VAL A 254 13.58 5.12 18.37
C VAL A 254 13.89 5.46 19.83
N PRO A 255 14.86 6.35 20.13
CA PRO A 255 15.10 6.78 21.49
C PRO A 255 13.78 7.32 22.02
N MET A 256 13.34 6.85 23.20
CA MET A 256 12.12 7.35 23.85
C MET A 256 12.27 8.86 23.98
N MET A 257 11.68 9.62 23.05
CA MET A 257 11.58 11.05 23.23
C MET A 257 10.82 11.26 24.53
N SER A 258 11.36 12.10 25.40
CA SER A 258 10.68 12.55 26.60
C SER A 258 9.52 13.46 26.18
N HIS A 259 8.45 12.86 25.63
CA HIS A 259 7.23 13.54 25.19
C HIS A 259 6.62 14.39 26.32
N GLY A 260 6.97 14.09 27.58
CA GLY A 260 6.62 14.90 28.74
C GLY A 260 6.94 16.38 28.56
N HIS A 261 8.13 16.74 28.08
CA HIS A 261 8.50 18.16 28.02
C HIS A 261 7.70 18.92 26.95
N GLN A 262 7.57 18.35 25.74
CA GLN A 262 6.79 18.97 24.66
C GLN A 262 5.30 19.02 24.96
N MET A 263 4.74 17.99 25.61
CA MET A 263 3.34 17.98 26.01
C MET A 263 3.07 19.02 27.09
N THR A 264 3.94 19.10 28.11
CA THR A 264 3.82 20.14 29.14
C THR A 264 3.93 21.52 28.51
N GLU A 265 4.87 21.76 27.60
CA GLU A 265 4.99 23.04 26.89
C GLU A 265 3.73 23.37 26.08
N PHE A 266 3.17 22.40 25.34
CA PHE A 266 1.93 22.58 24.61
C PHE A 266 0.76 22.95 25.53
N LEU A 267 0.57 22.21 26.62
CA LEU A 267 -0.52 22.45 27.57
C LEU A 267 -0.34 23.79 28.30
N THR A 268 0.88 24.17 28.66
CA THR A 268 1.19 25.49 29.23
C THR A 268 0.83 26.62 28.25
N ARG A 269 1.14 26.48 26.95
CA ARG A 269 0.74 27.47 25.94
C ARG A 269 -0.78 27.55 25.73
N MET A 270 -1.49 26.44 25.99
CA MET A 270 -2.94 26.37 25.88
C MET A 270 -3.66 26.81 27.16
N SER A 271 -2.96 27.05 28.27
CA SER A 271 -3.57 27.41 29.55
C SER A 271 -4.47 28.65 29.50
N PRO A 272 -4.18 29.72 28.73
CA PRO A 272 -5.09 30.86 28.62
C PRO A 272 -6.45 30.51 28.01
N LEU A 273 -6.52 29.40 27.28
CA LEU A 273 -7.74 28.88 26.68
C LEU A 273 -8.43 27.83 27.56
N ALA A 274 -7.87 27.44 28.71
CA ALA A 274 -8.43 26.41 29.57
C ALA A 274 -9.92 26.61 29.92
N PRO A 275 -10.41 27.82 30.29
CA PRO A 275 -11.83 28.05 30.56
C PRO A 275 -12.72 27.87 29.32
N ARG A 276 -12.13 28.03 28.14
CA ARG A 276 -12.80 27.93 26.85
C ARG A 276 -12.72 26.52 26.29
N ILE A 277 -11.78 25.67 26.74
CA ILE A 277 -11.51 24.31 26.27
C ILE A 277 -12.28 23.32 27.15
N GLY A 278 -13.28 22.64 26.56
CA GLY A 278 -14.18 21.76 27.31
C GLY A 278 -13.45 20.60 27.97
N GLN A 279 -12.82 19.74 27.17
CA GLN A 279 -12.11 18.55 27.68
C GLN A 279 -11.06 18.06 26.68
N TYR A 280 -9.87 17.72 27.18
CA TYR A 280 -8.87 16.95 26.45
C TYR A 280 -9.14 15.46 26.55
N TRP A 281 -9.08 14.78 25.41
CA TRP A 281 -9.49 13.39 25.30
C TRP A 281 -8.35 12.50 24.82
N LEU A 282 -7.98 11.51 25.64
CA LEU A 282 -7.01 10.48 25.34
C LEU A 282 -7.72 9.21 24.84
N GLN A 283 -7.46 8.82 23.59
CA GLN A 283 -8.01 7.60 23.01
C GLN A 283 -6.98 6.47 23.01
N LEU A 284 -7.19 5.44 23.82
CA LEU A 284 -6.29 4.29 23.91
C LEU A 284 -6.61 3.25 22.83
N PRO A 285 -5.59 2.57 22.25
CA PRO A 285 -5.78 1.51 21.27
C PRO A 285 -6.37 0.25 21.91
N ALA A 286 -6.87 -0.67 21.08
CA ALA A 286 -7.42 -1.94 21.56
C ALA A 286 -6.36 -2.88 22.16
N THR A 287 -5.07 -2.63 21.89
CA THR A 287 -3.94 -3.35 22.48
C THR A 287 -3.58 -2.90 23.88
N PHE A 288 -4.04 -1.72 24.32
CA PHE A 288 -3.79 -1.21 25.67
C PHE A 288 -4.73 -1.91 26.65
N GLY A 289 -4.21 -2.90 27.38
CA GLY A 289 -4.95 -3.70 28.33
C GLY A 289 -4.75 -3.28 29.81
N PRO A 290 -5.15 -4.15 30.74
CA PRO A 290 -5.05 -3.89 32.17
C PRO A 290 -3.61 -3.79 32.69
N ARG A 291 -2.66 -4.47 32.03
CA ARG A 291 -1.25 -4.50 32.45
C ARG A 291 -0.57 -3.14 32.29
N GLU A 292 -1.06 -2.30 31.38
CA GLU A 292 -0.51 -0.97 31.12
C GLU A 292 -1.11 0.13 31.99
N LEU A 293 -2.10 -0.15 32.84
CA LEU A 293 -2.74 0.85 33.72
C LEU A 293 -1.73 1.67 34.55
N PRO A 294 -0.66 1.11 35.13
CA PRO A 294 0.35 1.92 35.85
C PRO A 294 0.96 3.05 34.99
N ALA A 295 1.17 2.80 33.69
CA ALA A 295 1.69 3.82 32.78
C ALA A 295 0.65 4.90 32.49
N LEU A 296 -0.64 4.53 32.37
CA LEU A 296 -1.73 5.51 32.25
C LEU A 296 -1.82 6.39 33.49
N TRP A 297 -1.69 5.82 34.68
CA TRP A 297 -1.70 6.57 35.94
C TRP A 297 -0.57 7.58 35.99
N HIS A 298 0.67 7.14 35.74
CA HIS A 298 1.82 8.03 35.75
C HIS A 298 1.69 9.15 34.72
N PHE A 299 1.08 8.87 33.57
CA PHE A 299 0.77 9.87 32.55
C PHE A 299 -0.26 10.90 33.05
N LEU A 300 -1.40 10.44 33.54
CA LEU A 300 -2.48 11.32 34.00
C LEU A 300 -2.03 12.18 35.20
N ASP A 301 -1.23 11.62 36.10
CA ASP A 301 -0.68 12.31 37.28
C ASP A 301 0.33 13.40 36.89
N SER A 302 0.88 13.36 35.67
CA SER A 302 1.79 14.39 35.13
C SER A 302 1.09 15.55 34.43
N LEU A 303 -0.23 15.46 34.20
CA LEU A 303 -0.99 16.48 33.47
C LEU A 303 -1.35 17.68 34.37
N PRO A 304 -1.35 18.91 33.83
CA PRO A 304 -1.76 20.10 34.58
C PRO A 304 -3.24 20.07 34.97
N GLY A 305 -3.54 20.38 36.24
CA GLY A 305 -4.90 20.30 36.80
C GLY A 305 -5.91 21.34 36.30
N GLU A 306 -5.48 22.29 35.47
CA GLU A 306 -6.32 23.38 34.94
C GLU A 306 -7.32 22.91 33.86
N PHE A 307 -7.07 21.75 33.25
CA PHE A 307 -7.90 21.22 32.18
C PHE A 307 -8.73 20.01 32.64
N ASN A 308 -9.85 19.79 31.95
CA ASN A 308 -10.61 18.56 32.10
C ASN A 308 -10.09 17.49 31.16
N TYR A 309 -9.94 16.26 31.67
CA TYR A 309 -9.46 15.12 30.88
C TYR A 309 -10.51 14.02 30.75
N GLY A 310 -10.40 13.23 29.69
CA GLY A 310 -11.03 11.92 29.68
C GLY A 310 -10.34 10.88 28.82
N VAL A 311 -10.62 9.63 29.15
CA VAL A 311 -9.96 8.45 28.59
C VAL A 311 -11.00 7.56 27.91
N GLU A 312 -10.79 7.27 26.61
CA GLU A 312 -11.52 6.22 25.89
C GLU A 312 -10.68 4.95 25.85
N VAL A 313 -11.20 3.89 26.46
CA VAL A 313 -10.63 2.53 26.39
C VAL A 313 -11.32 1.71 25.32
N ARG A 314 -10.59 0.75 24.75
CA ARG A 314 -11.11 -0.15 23.69
C ARG A 314 -10.85 -1.62 23.94
N HIS A 315 -10.04 -1.95 24.94
CA HIS A 315 -9.69 -3.33 25.24
C HIS A 315 -10.89 -4.07 25.87
N PRO A 316 -11.22 -5.29 25.41
CA PRO A 316 -12.43 -6.01 25.83
C PRO A 316 -12.56 -6.21 27.36
N GLN A 317 -11.43 -6.45 28.05
CA GLN A 317 -11.42 -6.65 29.50
C GLN A 317 -11.96 -5.45 30.30
N PHE A 318 -11.88 -4.22 29.75
CA PHE A 318 -12.45 -3.04 30.41
C PHE A 318 -13.97 -2.90 30.25
N PHE A 319 -14.61 -3.86 29.58
CA PHE A 319 -16.07 -3.92 29.41
C PHE A 319 -16.67 -5.22 29.97
N ALA A 320 -15.84 -6.04 30.63
CA ALA A 320 -16.23 -7.37 31.10
C ALA A 320 -16.88 -7.34 32.50
N LYS A 321 -17.07 -6.17 33.13
CA LYS A 321 -17.54 -6.02 34.53
C LYS A 321 -16.67 -6.75 35.57
N GLY A 322 -15.42 -7.07 35.21
CA GLY A 322 -14.43 -7.70 36.08
C GLY A 322 -13.65 -6.70 36.95
N GLU A 323 -12.66 -7.22 37.66
CA GLU A 323 -11.75 -6.47 38.56
C GLU A 323 -10.95 -5.40 37.79
N GLU A 324 -10.63 -5.69 36.54
CA GLU A 324 -9.87 -4.87 35.60
C GLU A 324 -10.63 -3.60 35.22
N GLU A 325 -11.93 -3.73 34.97
CA GLU A 325 -12.81 -2.60 34.73
C GLU A 325 -13.02 -1.76 36.01
N GLN A 326 -13.18 -2.41 37.16
CA GLN A 326 -13.31 -1.71 38.44
C GLN A 326 -12.02 -0.93 38.79
N THR A 327 -10.86 -1.50 38.49
CA THR A 327 -9.56 -0.87 38.69
C THR A 327 -9.39 0.36 37.80
N LEU A 328 -9.74 0.27 36.52
CA LEU A 328 -9.78 1.43 35.62
C LEU A 328 -10.72 2.53 36.17
N ASN A 329 -11.97 2.17 36.53
CA ASN A 329 -12.96 3.14 36.98
C ASN A 329 -12.54 3.82 38.30
N ARG A 330 -12.02 3.06 39.27
CA ARG A 330 -11.47 3.61 40.53
C ARG A 330 -10.30 4.55 40.26
N GLY A 331 -9.36 4.13 39.41
CA GLY A 331 -8.16 4.94 39.11
C GLY A 331 -8.48 6.24 38.39
N LEU A 332 -9.46 6.23 37.49
CA LEU A 332 -9.98 7.46 36.84
C LEU A 332 -10.72 8.36 37.84
N HIS A 333 -11.54 7.76 38.71
CA HIS A 333 -12.30 8.50 39.71
C HIS A 333 -11.41 9.22 40.72
N GLN A 334 -10.37 8.53 41.23
CA GLN A 334 -9.38 9.10 42.14
C GLN A 334 -8.66 10.32 41.56
N ARG A 335 -8.52 10.39 40.23
CA ARG A 335 -7.83 11.48 39.51
C ARG A 335 -8.78 12.54 38.97
N GLY A 336 -10.10 12.41 39.17
CA GLY A 336 -11.08 13.32 38.58
C GLY A 336 -11.10 13.30 37.04
N VAL A 337 -10.70 12.19 36.41
CA VAL A 337 -10.65 12.04 34.95
C VAL A 337 -11.90 11.31 34.46
N ASN A 338 -12.50 11.79 33.37
CA ASN A 338 -13.73 11.21 32.83
C ASN A 338 -13.45 9.95 32.01
N ARG A 339 -14.23 8.88 32.22
CA ARG A 339 -14.31 7.77 31.27
C ARG A 339 -15.20 8.19 30.11
N VAL A 340 -14.68 8.11 28.90
CA VAL A 340 -15.46 8.40 27.70
C VAL A 340 -16.43 7.24 27.46
N ILE A 341 -17.71 7.59 27.38
CA ILE A 341 -18.80 6.66 27.10
C ILE A 341 -18.86 6.47 25.58
N LEU A 342 -18.32 5.36 25.09
CA LEU A 342 -18.34 5.02 23.67
C LEU A 342 -19.66 4.32 23.32
N ASP A 343 -20.44 4.91 22.41
CA ASP A 343 -21.62 4.26 21.83
C ASP A 343 -21.41 4.00 20.33
N SER A 344 -21.02 2.76 20.01
CA SER A 344 -20.86 2.29 18.63
C SER A 344 -22.04 1.45 18.14
N ARG A 345 -23.10 1.26 18.93
CA ARG A 345 -24.30 0.52 18.49
C ARG A 345 -24.89 1.05 17.17
N PRO A 346 -24.99 2.37 16.93
CA PRO A 346 -25.62 2.89 15.71
C PRO A 346 -24.85 2.51 14.44
N VAL A 347 -23.52 2.70 14.42
CA VAL A 347 -22.73 2.34 13.24
C VAL A 347 -22.77 0.84 12.93
N HIS A 348 -22.87 -0.02 13.95
CA HIS A 348 -23.00 -1.47 13.78
C HIS A 348 -24.40 -1.93 13.42
N ALA A 349 -25.44 -1.17 13.79
CA ALA A 349 -26.83 -1.41 13.40
C ALA A 349 -27.17 -0.87 12.00
N ALA A 350 -26.39 0.10 11.49
CA ALA A 350 -26.59 0.70 10.18
C ALA A 350 -26.47 -0.33 9.04
N ARG A 351 -27.35 -0.24 8.03
CA ARG A 351 -27.24 -1.09 6.83
C ARG A 351 -25.96 -0.73 6.05
N PRO A 352 -25.12 -1.67 5.61
CA PRO A 352 -23.86 -1.39 4.92
C PRO A 352 -24.05 -1.06 3.43
N HIS A 353 -24.63 0.11 3.16
CA HIS A 353 -24.98 0.58 1.81
C HIS A 353 -23.86 1.40 1.14
N SER A 354 -22.83 1.82 1.88
CA SER A 354 -21.65 2.50 1.36
C SER A 354 -20.35 1.81 1.81
N GLU A 355 -19.28 1.95 1.03
CA GLU A 355 -17.95 1.46 1.40
C GLU A 355 -17.43 2.17 2.66
N ALA A 356 -17.77 3.45 2.84
CA ALA A 356 -17.44 4.21 4.03
C ALA A 356 -18.07 3.63 5.31
N ILE A 357 -19.35 3.20 5.26
CA ILE A 357 -19.98 2.50 6.40
C ILE A 357 -19.34 1.14 6.63
N ARG A 358 -19.07 0.37 5.58
CA ARG A 358 -18.39 -0.93 5.71
C ARG A 358 -17.01 -0.80 6.36
N ASP A 359 -16.26 0.24 5.98
CA ASP A 359 -14.96 0.53 6.59
C ASP A 359 -15.08 0.99 8.04
N ALA A 360 -16.07 1.83 8.35
CA ALA A 360 -16.36 2.24 9.72
C ALA A 360 -16.75 1.03 10.60
N GLN A 361 -17.61 0.13 10.11
CA GLN A 361 -18.01 -1.08 10.81
C GLN A 361 -16.84 -2.04 11.07
N ARG A 362 -15.91 -2.19 10.12
CA ARG A 362 -14.69 -2.99 10.34
C ARG A 362 -13.74 -2.38 11.38
N LYS A 363 -13.59 -1.05 11.38
CA LYS A 363 -12.58 -0.37 12.22
C LYS A 363 -13.08 -0.04 13.63
N LYS A 364 -14.39 0.17 13.83
CA LYS A 364 -14.92 0.58 15.14
C LYS A 364 -15.15 -0.65 16.03
N PRO A 365 -14.68 -0.65 17.28
CA PRO A 365 -14.85 -1.78 18.19
C PRO A 365 -16.34 -2.02 18.52
N LYS A 366 -16.73 -3.29 18.59
CA LYS A 366 -18.04 -3.72 19.13
C LYS A 366 -17.89 -3.93 20.63
N VAL A 367 -18.11 -2.88 21.40
CA VAL A 367 -18.07 -2.91 22.88
C VAL A 367 -19.42 -2.45 23.44
N PRO A 368 -19.86 -3.00 24.59
CA PRO A 368 -21.08 -2.54 25.25
C PRO A 368 -20.96 -1.07 25.67
N VAL A 369 -22.08 -0.36 25.66
CA VAL A 369 -22.14 1.00 26.20
C VAL A 369 -22.12 0.92 27.73
N HIS A 370 -21.04 1.41 28.34
CA HIS A 370 -20.96 1.59 29.79
C HIS A 370 -21.02 3.07 30.15
N ALA A 371 -22.20 3.51 30.57
CA ALA A 371 -22.44 4.87 31.06
C ALA A 371 -22.02 4.99 32.54
N VAL A 372 -20.70 5.00 32.78
CA VAL A 372 -20.12 5.17 34.12
C VAL A 372 -19.57 6.59 34.27
N LEU A 373 -20.02 7.28 35.31
CA LEU A 373 -19.49 8.60 35.68
C LEU A 373 -18.28 8.41 36.59
N THR A 374 -17.10 8.76 36.09
CA THR A 374 -15.87 8.79 36.91
C THR A 374 -15.50 10.19 37.36
N ALA A 375 -16.01 11.25 36.71
CA ALA A 375 -15.76 12.64 37.08
C ALA A 375 -16.94 13.56 36.71
N THR A 376 -16.76 14.87 36.85
CA THR A 376 -17.82 15.88 36.81
C THR A 376 -18.22 16.36 35.41
N ASN A 377 -17.41 16.05 34.39
CA ASN A 377 -17.59 16.51 32.99
C ASN A 377 -17.71 15.33 32.01
N PRO A 378 -18.79 14.53 32.11
CA PRO A 378 -18.93 13.33 31.31
C PRO A 378 -18.96 13.58 29.80
N LEU A 379 -18.28 12.69 29.08
CA LEU A 379 -18.19 12.72 27.62
C LEU A 379 -18.87 11.49 27.01
N ILE A 380 -19.87 11.69 26.15
CA ILE A 380 -20.36 10.61 25.27
C ILE A 380 -19.75 10.77 23.88
N ARG A 381 -19.06 9.72 23.41
CA ARG A 381 -18.71 9.60 22.00
C ARG A 381 -19.74 8.72 21.27
N PHE A 382 -20.72 9.38 20.68
CA PHE A 382 -21.74 8.73 19.86
C PHE A 382 -21.26 8.56 18.41
N ILE A 383 -21.22 7.32 17.93
CA ILE A 383 -20.84 6.99 16.55
C ILE A 383 -22.09 6.61 15.77
N GLY A 384 -22.67 7.62 15.12
CA GLY A 384 -23.87 7.49 14.31
C GLY A 384 -23.64 6.80 12.96
N SER A 385 -24.76 6.46 12.33
CA SER A 385 -24.87 6.20 10.90
C SER A 385 -24.98 7.52 10.10
N ASP A 386 -25.05 7.41 8.78
CA ASP A 386 -25.44 8.47 7.85
C ASP A 386 -26.94 8.79 7.88
N ASP A 387 -27.78 7.92 8.48
CA ASP A 387 -29.20 8.17 8.72
C ASP A 387 -29.43 8.86 10.08
N MET A 388 -29.83 10.12 10.02
CA MET A 388 -30.09 10.92 11.22
C MET A 388 -31.31 10.48 12.02
N THR A 389 -32.28 9.80 11.40
CA THR A 389 -33.47 9.31 12.09
C THR A 389 -33.11 8.13 12.99
N GLN A 390 -32.34 7.16 12.48
CA GLN A 390 -31.79 6.05 13.29
C GLN A 390 -30.91 6.57 14.43
N ASN A 391 -30.08 7.57 14.15
CA ASN A 391 -29.21 8.16 15.17
C ASN A 391 -30.02 8.76 16.32
N ARG A 392 -31.13 9.46 16.03
CA ARG A 392 -31.98 10.05 17.07
C ARG A 392 -32.56 9.01 18.02
N GLU A 393 -33.03 7.89 17.49
CA GLU A 393 -33.69 6.85 18.27
C GLU A 393 -32.73 6.23 19.29
N LEU A 394 -31.53 5.84 18.84
CA LEU A 394 -30.49 5.31 19.72
C LEU A 394 -29.95 6.37 20.68
N PHE A 395 -29.82 7.61 20.22
CA PHE A 395 -29.32 8.72 21.05
C PHE A 395 -30.28 9.08 22.19
N GLN A 396 -31.60 8.92 22.01
CA GLN A 396 -32.59 9.17 23.06
C GLN A 396 -32.49 8.18 24.23
N THR A 397 -31.87 7.02 24.04
CA THR A 397 -31.68 6.02 25.11
C THR A 397 -30.57 6.39 26.10
N LEU A 398 -29.76 7.40 25.81
CA LEU A 398 -28.65 7.80 26.66
C LEU A 398 -29.13 8.68 27.82
N PRO A 399 -28.57 8.51 29.04
CA PRO A 399 -28.97 9.30 30.21
C PRO A 399 -28.74 10.79 29.96
N ARG A 400 -29.79 11.62 30.11
CA ARG A 400 -29.67 13.08 29.99
C ARG A 400 -29.42 13.68 31.36
N HIS A 401 -28.16 13.91 31.71
CA HIS A 401 -27.80 14.75 32.86
C HIS A 401 -27.40 16.15 32.38
N ARG A 402 -27.71 17.18 33.19
CA ARG A 402 -27.54 18.60 32.83
C ARG A 402 -26.13 19.02 32.39
N ASN A 403 -25.09 18.25 32.75
CA ASN A 403 -23.68 18.62 32.54
C ASN A 403 -22.96 17.76 31.48
N TRP A 404 -23.68 17.11 30.55
CA TRP A 404 -23.06 16.16 29.61
C TRP A 404 -22.49 16.88 28.37
N TYR A 405 -21.18 16.70 28.13
CA TYR A 405 -20.54 17.10 26.89
C TYR A 405 -20.66 15.97 25.86
N ILE A 406 -21.18 16.28 24.68
CA ILE A 406 -21.45 15.28 23.63
C ILE A 406 -20.81 15.74 22.31
N PRO A 407 -19.63 15.21 21.94
CA PRO A 407 -19.07 15.36 20.60
C PRO A 407 -19.62 14.25 19.70
N CYS A 408 -20.52 14.58 18.78
CA CYS A 408 -20.95 13.66 17.73
C CYS A 408 -19.89 13.54 16.63
N GLY A 409 -19.40 12.33 16.39
CA GLY A 409 -18.48 12.05 15.29
C GLY A 409 -19.22 11.80 13.97
N LYS A 410 -18.87 12.56 12.94
CA LYS A 410 -19.23 12.47 11.50
C LYS A 410 -20.66 12.84 11.06
N THR A 411 -21.62 13.09 11.94
CA THR A 411 -22.92 13.69 11.55
C THR A 411 -23.50 14.52 12.71
N TYR A 412 -23.75 15.81 12.49
CA TYR A 412 -24.15 16.80 13.51
C TYR A 412 -25.64 16.73 13.87
N VAL A 413 -25.97 16.78 15.18
CA VAL A 413 -27.15 17.49 15.69
C VAL A 413 -26.78 18.17 17.01
N LYS A 414 -26.91 19.51 17.06
CA LYS A 414 -26.85 20.31 18.29
C LYS A 414 -28.14 21.11 18.41
N ARG A 415 -28.88 20.98 19.52
CA ARG A 415 -29.76 22.03 20.05
C ARG A 415 -30.15 21.70 21.50
N PHE A 416 -29.72 22.53 22.46
CA PHE A 416 -30.60 23.14 23.48
C PHE A 416 -29.91 24.37 24.12
N GLN A 417 -30.54 25.51 23.83
CA GLN A 417 -30.59 26.86 24.43
C GLN A 417 -29.59 27.38 25.51
N ARG A 418 -29.09 28.58 25.17
CA ARG A 418 -28.98 29.84 25.95
C ARG A 418 -27.97 29.91 27.12
N SER A 419 -26.73 30.25 26.78
CA SER A 419 -25.96 31.34 27.41
C SER A 419 -24.71 31.61 26.55
N GLU A 420 -24.16 32.79 26.72
CA GLU A 420 -23.19 33.46 25.86
C GLU A 420 -21.91 32.66 25.56
N GLN A 421 -21.31 33.00 24.42
CA GLN A 421 -19.89 32.81 24.04
C GLN A 421 -19.28 31.43 24.36
N PHE A 422 -19.11 30.53 23.38
CA PHE A 422 -17.87 29.73 23.22
C PHE A 422 -17.90 28.89 21.93
N ARG A 423 -17.01 29.22 20.97
CA ARG A 423 -16.62 28.40 19.80
C ARG A 423 -15.26 27.78 20.13
N LEU A 424 -15.13 26.45 19.99
CA LEU A 424 -13.87 25.74 20.16
C LEU A 424 -13.41 25.08 18.87
N PHE A 425 -12.22 25.47 18.48
CA PHE A 425 -11.33 24.85 17.49
C PHE A 425 -10.68 23.59 18.05
N HIS A 426 -10.56 22.51 17.25
CA HIS A 426 -9.26 21.82 17.02
C HIS A 426 -9.24 20.81 15.83
N SER A 427 -8.18 20.99 15.04
CA SER A 427 -7.35 20.10 14.21
C SER A 427 -7.87 19.19 13.09
N ASN A 428 -9.18 19.01 12.83
CA ASN A 428 -9.63 18.33 11.59
C ASN A 428 -10.88 18.97 10.94
N LEU A 429 -11.25 20.17 11.37
CA LEU A 429 -12.56 20.73 11.10
C LEU A 429 -12.56 22.16 10.52
N LEU A 430 -11.40 22.65 10.08
CA LEU A 430 -11.28 23.91 9.33
C LEU A 430 -12.15 23.94 8.04
N PHE A 431 -12.68 22.79 7.57
CA PHE A 431 -13.45 22.73 6.33
C PHE A 431 -14.96 22.48 6.45
N SER A 432 -15.48 21.91 7.56
CA SER A 432 -16.88 21.42 7.57
C SER A 432 -17.91 22.35 8.22
N GLU A 433 -17.52 23.16 9.21
CA GLU A 433 -18.44 24.12 9.86
C GLU A 433 -18.50 25.49 9.15
N PHE A 434 -17.55 25.78 8.25
CA PHE A 434 -17.60 26.92 7.33
C PHE A 434 -18.73 26.81 6.28
N ALA A 435 -19.32 25.62 6.14
CA ALA A 435 -20.10 25.26 4.97
C ALA A 435 -21.61 25.46 5.12
N THR A 436 -22.10 26.22 6.13
CA THR A 436 -23.55 26.25 6.41
C THR A 436 -24.23 27.60 6.25
N TYR A 437 -23.51 28.71 6.07
CA TYR A 437 -24.15 30.02 5.83
C TYR A 437 -23.74 30.73 4.52
N HIS A 438 -22.55 30.45 3.95
CA HIS A 438 -22.09 31.10 2.71
C HIS A 438 -21.45 30.13 1.69
N ARG A 439 -22.14 29.03 1.33
CA ARG A 439 -21.59 27.98 0.41
C ARG A 439 -21.18 28.47 -0.97
N GLN A 440 -21.79 29.51 -1.51
CA GLN A 440 -21.71 29.79 -2.95
C GLN A 440 -20.32 30.28 -3.39
N VAL A 441 -19.72 31.19 -2.63
CA VAL A 441 -18.45 31.83 -3.01
C VAL A 441 -17.24 30.89 -2.87
N PRO A 442 -16.99 30.23 -1.72
CA PRO A 442 -15.89 29.27 -1.59
C PRO A 442 -16.05 28.07 -2.52
N SER A 443 -17.28 27.59 -2.74
CA SER A 443 -17.53 26.49 -3.68
C SER A 443 -17.24 26.87 -5.13
N ALA A 444 -17.64 28.08 -5.57
CA ALA A 444 -17.33 28.57 -6.91
C ALA A 444 -15.82 28.70 -7.14
N ILE A 445 -15.10 29.22 -6.14
CA ILE A 445 -13.65 29.36 -6.18
C ILE A 445 -12.95 27.98 -6.25
N LEU A 446 -13.40 27.01 -5.45
CA LEU A 446 -12.85 25.65 -5.46
C LEU A 446 -13.14 24.92 -6.77
N LYS A 447 -14.33 25.09 -7.35
CA LYS A 447 -14.67 24.59 -8.69
C LYS A 447 -13.71 25.15 -9.75
N GLY A 448 -13.31 26.41 -9.63
CA GLY A 448 -12.31 27.03 -10.49
C GLY A 448 -10.95 26.31 -10.45
N VAL A 449 -10.45 25.96 -9.26
CA VAL A 449 -9.20 25.19 -9.11
C VAL A 449 -9.33 23.82 -9.79
N CYS A 450 -10.42 23.11 -9.51
CA CYS A 450 -10.67 21.80 -10.11
C CYS A 450 -10.72 21.88 -11.64
N MET A 451 -11.38 22.92 -12.18
CA MET A 451 -11.45 23.15 -13.63
C MET A 451 -10.05 23.31 -14.25
N PHE A 452 -9.17 24.09 -13.62
CA PHE A 452 -7.78 24.24 -14.10
C PHE A 452 -6.98 22.94 -13.99
N SER A 453 -7.19 22.14 -12.94
CA SER A 453 -6.59 20.80 -12.83
C SER A 453 -7.06 19.87 -13.95
N PHE A 454 -8.36 19.85 -14.25
CA PHE A 454 -8.92 19.02 -15.31
C PHE A 454 -8.36 19.39 -16.68
N ASP A 455 -8.14 20.69 -16.95
CA ASP A 455 -7.56 21.14 -18.21
C ASP A 455 -6.12 20.63 -18.40
N VAL A 456 -5.30 20.68 -17.35
CA VAL A 456 -3.94 20.10 -17.38
C VAL A 456 -3.99 18.59 -17.59
N VAL A 457 -4.86 17.87 -16.87
CA VAL A 457 -4.99 16.41 -17.01
C VAL A 457 -5.45 16.03 -18.43
N ARG A 458 -6.43 16.75 -18.97
CA ARG A 458 -6.94 16.57 -20.35
C ARG A 458 -5.82 16.77 -21.37
N LEU A 459 -5.06 17.86 -21.28
CA LEU A 459 -3.96 18.14 -22.22
C LEU A 459 -2.80 17.14 -22.06
N ARG A 460 -2.50 16.65 -20.85
CA ARG A 460 -1.50 15.59 -20.64
C ARG A 460 -1.91 14.27 -21.31
N MET A 461 -3.18 13.89 -21.18
CA MET A 461 -3.71 12.70 -21.85
C MET A 461 -3.68 12.88 -23.37
N GLN A 462 -4.07 14.05 -23.88
CA GLN A 462 -4.09 14.36 -25.30
C GLN A 462 -2.70 14.31 -25.94
N TYR A 463 -1.70 14.93 -25.30
CA TYR A 463 -0.32 14.97 -25.82
C TYR A 463 0.56 13.79 -25.37
N ARG A 464 0.03 12.87 -24.55
CA ARG A 464 0.76 11.72 -23.97
C ARG A 464 2.05 12.13 -23.24
N VAL A 465 2.00 13.24 -22.50
CA VAL A 465 3.14 13.78 -21.73
C VAL A 465 2.99 13.42 -20.25
N ALA A 466 3.85 12.52 -19.77
CA ALA A 466 3.86 12.10 -18.38
C ALA A 466 4.44 13.16 -17.42
N TYR A 467 5.54 13.83 -17.82
CA TYR A 467 6.25 14.80 -16.99
C TYR A 467 6.61 16.07 -17.79
N GLY A 468 6.64 17.21 -17.10
CA GLY A 468 6.90 18.50 -17.74
C GLY A 468 5.76 18.94 -18.67
N ASP A 469 6.07 19.77 -19.66
CA ASP A 469 5.15 20.27 -20.69
C ASP A 469 5.31 19.57 -22.06
N GLY A 470 6.33 18.71 -22.20
CA GLY A 470 6.61 17.97 -23.43
C GLY A 470 6.91 18.84 -24.66
N GLY A 471 7.24 20.12 -24.46
CA GLY A 471 7.44 21.08 -25.55
C GLY A 471 6.14 21.65 -26.15
N PHE A 472 4.96 21.29 -25.63
CA PHE A 472 3.68 21.79 -26.12
C PHE A 472 3.31 23.10 -25.43
N SER A 473 3.27 24.20 -26.19
CA SER A 473 2.98 25.54 -25.65
C SER A 473 1.61 25.65 -24.98
N GLU A 474 0.61 24.88 -25.42
CA GLU A 474 -0.72 24.81 -24.80
C GLU A 474 -0.67 24.17 -23.41
N LEU A 475 0.06 23.05 -23.27
CA LEU A 475 0.23 22.37 -21.99
C LEU A 475 1.05 23.23 -21.02
N GLN A 476 2.12 23.87 -21.50
CA GLN A 476 2.89 24.83 -20.71
C GLN A 476 2.00 25.95 -20.17
N SER A 477 1.09 26.45 -21.00
CA SER A 477 0.14 27.51 -20.62
C SER A 477 -0.83 27.04 -19.55
N ALA A 478 -1.46 25.88 -19.74
CA ALA A 478 -2.38 25.30 -18.75
C ALA A 478 -1.70 25.01 -17.41
N ILE A 479 -0.46 24.48 -17.43
CA ILE A 479 0.34 24.25 -16.21
C ILE A 479 0.56 25.57 -15.47
N ARG A 480 0.91 26.66 -16.17
CA ARG A 480 1.18 27.95 -15.52
C ARG A 480 -0.08 28.61 -14.96
N ILE A 481 -1.21 28.46 -15.65
CA ILE A 481 -2.53 28.89 -15.17
C ILE A 481 -2.87 28.15 -13.87
N HIS A 482 -2.77 26.81 -13.89
CA HIS A 482 -3.07 25.97 -12.73
C HIS A 482 -2.14 26.29 -11.55
N GLY A 483 -0.85 26.43 -11.80
CA GLY A 483 0.13 26.83 -10.78
C GLY A 483 -0.23 28.15 -10.11
N ASN A 484 -0.52 29.19 -10.91
CA ASN A 484 -0.98 30.48 -10.35
C ASN A 484 -2.28 30.33 -9.55
N ALA A 485 -3.22 29.49 -9.97
CA ALA A 485 -4.45 29.28 -9.21
C ALA A 485 -4.17 28.65 -7.84
N VAL A 486 -3.30 27.63 -7.78
CA VAL A 486 -2.93 26.93 -6.54
C VAL A 486 -2.09 27.80 -5.61
N GLU A 487 -1.33 28.77 -6.13
CA GLU A 487 -0.59 29.72 -5.31
C GLU A 487 -1.51 30.72 -4.58
N TYR A 488 -2.51 31.30 -5.27
CA TYR A 488 -3.30 32.40 -4.71
C TYR A 488 -4.64 31.98 -4.08
N ILE A 489 -5.32 30.99 -4.64
CA ILE A 489 -6.68 30.63 -4.20
C ILE A 489 -6.71 30.07 -2.76
N PRO A 490 -5.82 29.15 -2.34
CA PRO A 490 -5.82 28.65 -0.97
C PRO A 490 -5.59 29.75 0.07
N ILE A 491 -4.65 30.67 -0.21
CA ILE A 491 -4.38 31.82 0.66
C ILE A 491 -5.62 32.70 0.78
N ALA A 492 -6.29 33.00 -0.33
CA ALA A 492 -7.51 33.81 -0.31
C ALA A 492 -8.66 33.13 0.46
N ILE A 493 -8.82 31.81 0.33
CA ILE A 493 -9.83 31.05 1.08
C ILE A 493 -9.53 31.15 2.59
N VAL A 494 -8.27 31.00 2.99
CA VAL A 494 -7.87 31.13 4.40
C VAL A 494 -8.08 32.56 4.92
N LEU A 495 -7.80 33.59 4.12
CA LEU A 495 -8.05 34.97 4.54
C LEU A 495 -9.54 35.28 4.67
N MET A 496 -10.38 34.83 3.73
CA MET A 496 -11.84 34.94 3.87
C MET A 496 -12.34 34.16 5.08
N LEU A 497 -11.72 33.02 5.38
CA LEU A 497 -12.01 32.23 6.58
C LEU A 497 -11.79 33.07 7.84
N PHE A 498 -10.64 33.73 7.93
CA PHE A 498 -10.36 34.62 9.06
C PHE A 498 -11.29 35.82 9.10
N MET A 499 -11.68 36.39 7.96
CA MET A 499 -12.61 37.54 7.94
C MET A 499 -13.95 37.16 8.59
N GLU A 500 -14.53 36.03 8.19
CA GLU A 500 -15.80 35.56 8.75
C GLU A 500 -15.63 35.15 10.23
N MET A 501 -14.47 34.60 10.62
CA MET A 501 -14.18 34.30 12.02
C MET A 501 -14.02 35.55 12.90
N ASN A 502 -13.49 36.64 12.34
CA ASN A 502 -13.33 37.93 13.00
C ASN A 502 -14.63 38.76 13.00
N GLY A 503 -15.72 38.22 12.46
CA GLY A 503 -17.04 38.88 12.47
C GLY A 503 -17.23 39.91 11.36
N ALA A 504 -16.46 39.83 10.27
CA ALA A 504 -16.67 40.69 9.10
C ALA A 504 -18.09 40.53 8.55
N GLU A 505 -18.68 41.67 8.14
CA GLU A 505 -20.01 41.70 7.54
C GLU A 505 -20.08 40.84 6.28
N THR A 506 -21.18 40.11 6.11
CA THR A 506 -21.39 39.15 5.02
C THR A 506 -21.08 39.74 3.63
N TRP A 507 -21.45 40.99 3.39
CA TRP A 507 -21.24 41.64 2.10
C TRP A 507 -19.75 41.81 1.76
N MET A 508 -18.89 42.03 2.75
CA MET A 508 -17.44 42.20 2.55
C MET A 508 -16.81 40.90 2.04
N VAL A 509 -17.21 39.77 2.63
CA VAL A 509 -16.74 38.43 2.22
C VAL A 509 -17.17 38.14 0.79
N HIS A 510 -18.42 38.45 0.41
CA HIS A 510 -18.91 38.24 -0.96
C HIS A 510 -18.19 39.14 -1.97
N ILE A 511 -17.98 40.43 -1.69
CA ILE A 511 -17.26 41.33 -2.59
C ILE A 511 -15.83 40.83 -2.82
N CYS A 512 -15.11 40.51 -1.74
CA CYS A 512 -13.74 40.03 -1.85
C CYS A 512 -13.65 38.72 -2.65
N GLY A 513 -14.59 37.79 -2.43
CA GLY A 513 -14.65 36.53 -3.17
C GLY A 513 -15.05 36.69 -4.63
N ILE A 514 -15.97 37.60 -4.97
CA ILE A 514 -16.36 37.91 -6.36
C ILE A 514 -15.19 38.54 -7.11
N VAL A 515 -14.50 39.52 -6.52
CA VAL A 515 -13.33 40.18 -7.14
C VAL A 515 -12.21 39.15 -7.36
N LEU A 516 -11.99 38.24 -6.40
CA LEU A 516 -11.03 37.15 -6.57
C LEU A 516 -11.40 36.25 -7.74
N LEU A 517 -12.65 35.76 -7.81
CA LEU A 517 -13.11 34.87 -8.86
C LEU A 517 -13.02 35.53 -10.25
N ALA A 518 -13.48 36.77 -10.37
CA ALA A 518 -13.36 37.55 -11.59
C ALA A 518 -11.89 37.75 -12.00
N GLY A 519 -11.02 38.08 -11.05
CA GLY A 519 -9.59 38.22 -11.30
C GLY A 519 -8.95 36.94 -11.83
N ARG A 520 -9.33 35.77 -11.28
CA ARG A 520 -8.82 34.46 -11.75
C ARG A 520 -9.35 34.09 -13.14
N LEU A 521 -10.62 34.39 -13.44
CA LEU A 521 -11.20 34.17 -14.78
C LEU A 521 -10.56 35.10 -15.83
N MET A 522 -10.34 36.38 -15.51
CA MET A 522 -9.64 37.32 -16.38
C MET A 522 -8.20 36.89 -16.65
N HIS A 523 -7.50 36.41 -15.61
CA HIS A 523 -6.13 35.92 -15.75
C HIS A 523 -6.08 34.66 -16.62
N TYR A 524 -7.01 33.72 -16.44
CA TYR A 524 -7.18 32.54 -17.29
C TYR A 524 -7.40 32.94 -18.76
N TYR A 525 -8.37 33.82 -19.01
CA TYR A 525 -8.70 34.29 -20.36
C TYR A 525 -7.50 34.98 -21.04
N GLY A 526 -6.79 35.83 -20.30
CA GLY A 526 -5.59 36.50 -20.79
C GLY A 526 -4.45 35.55 -21.12
N PHE A 527 -4.30 34.47 -20.37
CA PHE A 527 -3.29 33.45 -20.65
C PHE A 527 -3.67 32.61 -21.89
N HIS A 528 -4.94 32.20 -22.00
CA HIS A 528 -5.44 31.39 -23.11
C HIS A 528 -5.35 32.13 -24.46
N HIS A 529 -5.74 33.41 -24.50
CA HIS A 529 -5.72 34.22 -25.73
C HIS A 529 -4.41 35.00 -25.94
N ARG A 530 -3.38 34.77 -25.10
CA ARG A 530 -2.10 35.49 -25.11
C ARG A 530 -2.26 37.03 -25.03
N LEU A 531 -3.30 37.49 -24.35
CA LEU A 531 -3.59 38.92 -24.17
C LEU A 531 -2.99 39.43 -22.85
N PHE A 532 -1.87 40.15 -22.96
CA PHE A 532 -1.14 40.67 -21.78
C PHE A 532 -1.99 41.58 -20.89
N ARG A 533 -2.88 42.40 -21.49
CA ARG A 533 -3.75 43.33 -20.74
C ARG A 533 -4.67 42.59 -19.77
N TRP A 534 -5.34 41.54 -20.24
CA TRP A 534 -6.24 40.72 -19.41
C TRP A 534 -5.49 39.97 -18.32
N ARG A 535 -4.28 39.48 -18.61
CA ARG A 535 -3.41 38.86 -17.60
C ARG A 535 -3.05 39.85 -16.50
N ARG A 536 -2.63 41.07 -16.86
CA ARG A 536 -2.27 42.12 -15.90
C ARG A 536 -3.46 42.54 -15.05
N SER A 537 -4.61 42.83 -15.67
CA SER A 537 -5.82 43.23 -14.94
C SER A 537 -6.33 42.12 -14.01
N GLY A 538 -6.33 40.86 -14.45
CA GLY A 538 -6.71 39.73 -13.60
C GLY A 538 -5.78 39.53 -12.41
N MET A 539 -4.48 39.76 -12.61
CA MET A 539 -3.50 39.72 -11.52
C MET A 539 -3.72 40.86 -10.52
N SER A 540 -3.89 42.09 -11.00
CA SER A 540 -4.17 43.26 -10.16
C SER A 540 -5.44 43.07 -9.33
N ALA A 541 -6.53 42.58 -9.93
CA ALA A 541 -7.77 42.30 -9.20
C ALA A 541 -7.58 41.28 -8.05
N THR A 542 -6.75 40.25 -8.28
CA THR A 542 -6.46 39.23 -7.26
C THR A 542 -5.64 39.81 -6.11
N TRP A 543 -4.64 40.65 -6.41
CA TRP A 543 -3.85 41.34 -5.39
C TRP A 543 -4.69 42.32 -4.58
N CYS A 544 -5.58 43.08 -5.23
CA CYS A 544 -6.51 43.97 -4.55
C CYS A 544 -7.44 43.18 -3.62
N ALA A 545 -8.01 42.05 -4.07
CA ALA A 545 -8.85 41.20 -3.22
C ALA A 545 -8.09 40.67 -1.99
N LEU A 546 -6.87 40.16 -2.19
CA LEU A 546 -6.05 39.67 -1.08
C LEU A 546 -5.71 40.78 -0.08
N LEU A 547 -5.32 41.96 -0.56
CA LEU A 547 -4.98 43.10 0.29
C LEU A 547 -6.20 43.59 1.09
N LEU A 548 -7.38 43.66 0.47
CA LEU A 548 -8.63 43.96 1.18
C LEU A 548 -8.94 42.92 2.26
N MET A 549 -8.75 41.63 1.97
CA MET A 549 -8.97 40.58 2.97
C MET A 549 -7.97 40.65 4.12
N VAL A 550 -6.71 41.01 3.86
CA VAL A 550 -5.70 41.21 4.92
C VAL A 550 -6.09 42.41 5.79
N LEU A 551 -6.44 43.54 5.17
CA LEU A 551 -6.84 44.75 5.91
C LEU A 551 -8.11 44.52 6.74
N ALA A 552 -9.07 43.74 6.25
CA ALA A 552 -10.28 43.42 7.00
C ALA A 552 -10.06 42.39 8.13
N ASN A 553 -8.88 41.78 8.19
CA ASN A 553 -8.50 40.84 9.26
C ASN A 553 -7.63 41.48 10.35
N LEU A 554 -7.09 42.68 10.10
CA LEU A 554 -6.45 43.53 11.12
C LEU A 554 -7.52 44.27 11.91
#